data_AF-A0A6L3ABB6-F1
#
_entry.id   AF-A0A6L3ABB6-F1
#
_cell.length_a   1.000
_cell.length_b   1.000
_cell.length_c   1.000
_cell.angle_alpha   90.00
_cell.angle_beta   90.00
_cell.angle_gamma   90.00
#
_symmetry.space_group_name_H-M   'P 1'
#
loop_
_entity.id
_entity.type
_entity.pdbx_description
1 polymer ?
#
loop_
_entity_poly.entity_id
_entity_poly.type
_entity_poly.pdbx_seq_one_letter_code
_entity_poly.pdbx_strand_id
1 'polypeptide(L)' 'MDIDVIEIELTCDIHGPHKVLVPAELPRPRYCAHCFLPVTARRELRRFSIAGPLPNQVSSEAWIG' A
#
# COMPACT_ATOMS: atom_id res chain seq x y z
N MET A 1 -16.40 12.36 -0.07
CA MET A 1 -16.37 11.50 -1.27
C MET A 1 -15.79 10.18 -0.82
N ASP A 2 -16.49 9.09 -1.08
CA ASP A 2 -15.96 7.76 -0.75
C ASP A 2 -14.94 7.34 -1.81
N ILE A 3 -13.90 6.65 -1.37
CA ILE A 3 -12.85 6.11 -2.22
C ILE A 3 -12.70 4.62 -1.97
N ASP A 4 -12.52 3.85 -3.03
CA ASP A 4 -12.28 2.43 -2.92
C ASP A 4 -10.81 2.18 -2.63
N VAL A 5 -10.54 1.42 -1.58
CA VAL A 5 -9.20 1.08 -1.14
C VAL A 5 -9.01 -0.42 -1.04
N ILE A 6 -7.76 -0.83 -1.11
CA ILE A 6 -7.30 -2.19 -1.01
C ILE A 6 -6.28 -2.22 0.12
N GLU A 7 -6.53 -3.08 1.10
CA GLU A 7 -5.55 -3.37 2.13
C GLU A 7 -4.62 -4.46 1.61
N ILE A 8 -3.34 -4.15 1.58
CA ILE A 8 -2.29 -5.02 1.05
C ILE A 8 -1.27 -5.28 2.15
N GLU A 9 -0.94 -6.54 2.35
CA GLU A 9 0.25 -6.93 3.11
C GLU A 9 1.47 -6.96 2.18
N LEU A 10 2.50 -6.21 2.54
CA LEU A 10 3.79 -6.15 1.88
C LEU A 10 4.84 -6.76 2.80
N THR A 11 5.73 -7.57 2.26
CA THR A 11 6.88 -8.11 2.99
C THR A 11 8.17 -7.64 2.33
N CYS A 12 9.13 -7.17 3.12
CA CYS A 12 10.49 -6.89 2.66
C CYS A 12 11.51 -7.45 3.65
N ASP A 13 12.76 -7.59 3.22
CA ASP A 13 13.81 -8.23 4.03
C ASP A 13 14.20 -7.44 5.28
N ILE A 14 13.92 -6.13 5.31
CA ILE A 14 14.31 -5.25 6.43
C ILE A 14 13.21 -5.17 7.50
N HIS A 15 11.95 -5.02 7.09
CA HIS A 15 10.83 -4.72 8.00
C HIS A 15 9.86 -5.89 8.18
N GLY A 16 10.00 -6.96 7.38
CA GLY A 16 9.04 -8.05 7.39
C GLY A 16 7.65 -7.62 6.88
N PRO A 17 6.59 -8.36 7.27
CA PRO A 17 5.23 -8.11 6.81
C PRO A 17 4.63 -6.85 7.45
N HIS A 18 4.07 -5.96 6.64
CA HIS A 18 3.35 -4.75 7.06
C HIS A 18 2.17 -4.46 6.13
N LYS A 19 1.16 -3.77 6.65
CA LYS A 19 -0.08 -3.47 5.91
C LYS A 19 -0.07 -2.04 5.40
N VAL A 20 -0.56 -1.87 4.18
CA VAL A 20 -0.74 -0.56 3.55
C VAL A 20 -2.13 -0.47 2.93
N LEU A 21 -2.68 0.74 2.92
CA LEU A 21 -3.92 1.06 2.19
C LEU A 21 -3.56 1.72 0.87
N VAL A 22 -4.24 1.26 -0.16
CA VAL A 22 -3.94 1.56 -1.55
C VAL A 22 -5.24 1.92 -2.25
N PRO A 23 -5.37 3.08 -2.92
CA PRO A 23 -6.52 3.33 -3.78
C PRO A 23 -6.64 2.23 -4.83
N ALA A 24 -7.86 1.77 -5.07
CA ALA A 24 -8.12 0.69 -6.01
C ALA A 24 -7.66 1.05 -7.43
N GLU A 25 -7.73 2.34 -7.78
CA GLU A 25 -7.31 2.94 -9.05
C GLU A 25 -5.79 3.05 -9.23
N LEU A 26 -4.99 2.97 -8.16
CA LEU A 26 -3.52 3.12 -8.22
C LEU A 26 -2.78 1.77 -8.39
N PRO A 27 -1.57 1.78 -8.99
CA PRO A 27 -0.80 0.56 -9.26
C PRO A 27 -0.21 -0.05 -8.00
N ARG A 28 -0.48 -1.33 -7.74
CA ARG A 28 -0.03 -2.02 -6.50
C ARG A 28 1.47 -1.80 -6.19
N PRO A 29 1.83 -1.50 -4.93
CA PRO A 29 3.21 -1.19 -4.55
C PRO A 29 4.17 -2.31 -4.93
N ARG A 30 5.36 -1.92 -5.39
CA ARG A 30 6.49 -2.81 -5.69
C ARG A 30 7.65 -2.64 -4.70
N TYR A 31 7.59 -1.59 -3.90
CA TYR A 31 8.63 -1.23 -2.94
C TYR A 31 8.02 -1.08 -1.54
N CYS A 32 8.84 -1.32 -0.52
CA CYS A 32 8.44 -1.13 0.87
C CYS A 32 8.21 0.36 1.15
N ALA A 33 7.12 0.68 1.85
CA ALA A 33 6.81 2.07 2.22
C ALA A 33 7.78 2.68 3.26
N HIS A 34 8.61 1.86 3.92
CA HIS A 34 9.55 2.29 4.97
C HIS A 34 10.98 2.51 4.47
N CYS A 35 11.50 1.61 3.63
CA CYS A 35 12.88 1.70 3.12
C CYS A 35 13.02 1.81 1.60
N PHE A 36 11.91 1.79 0.86
CA PHE A 36 11.92 1.88 -0.61
C PHE A 36 12.69 0.76 -1.32
N LEU A 37 13.03 -0.32 -0.62
CA LEU A 37 13.59 -1.53 -1.21
C LEU A 37 12.49 -2.41 -1.82
N PRO A 38 12.80 -3.25 -2.83
CA PRO A 38 11.83 -4.16 -3.41
C PRO A 38 11.14 -5.03 -2.35
N VAL A 39 9.83 -5.23 -2.49
CA VAL A 39 9.10 -6.18 -1.65
C VAL A 39 9.38 -7.61 -2.13
N THR A 40 9.57 -8.54 -1.19
CA THR A 40 9.77 -9.96 -1.47
C THR A 40 8.45 -10.72 -1.59
N ALA A 41 7.39 -10.22 -0.94
CA ALA A 41 6.04 -10.75 -1.12
C ALA A 41 4.99 -9.65 -1.03
N ARG A 42 3.84 -9.90 -1.68
CA ARG A 42 2.66 -9.04 -1.65
C ARG A 42 1.39 -9.88 -1.63
N ARG A 43 0.43 -9.50 -0.79
CA ARG A 43 -0.88 -10.15 -0.69
C ARG A 43 -1.99 -9.12 -0.51
N GLU A 44 -2.97 -9.13 -1.42
CA GLU A 44 -4.22 -8.38 -1.19
C GLU A 44 -5.03 -9.08 -0.09
N LEU A 45 -5.40 -8.35 0.95
CA LEU A 45 -6.16 -8.87 2.08
C LEU A 45 -7.66 -8.65 1.88
N ARG A 46 -8.06 -7.43 1.53
CA ARG A 46 -9.47 -7.06 1.30
C ARG A 46 -9.58 -5.77 0.49
N ARG A 47 -10.78 -5.54 -0.05
CA ARG A 47 -11.19 -4.31 -0.73
C ARG A 47 -12.43 -3.72 -0.03
N PHE A 48 -12.46 -2.41 0.16
CA PHE A 48 -13.57 -1.72 0.83
C PHE A 48 -13.53 -0.22 0.53
N SER A 49 -14.65 0.47 0.75
CA SER A 49 -14.75 1.92 0.57
C SER A 49 -14.53 2.65 1.91
N ILE A 50 -13.82 3.78 1.87
CA ILE A 50 -13.65 4.68 3.03
C ILE A 50 -14.03 6.10 2.67
N ALA A 51 -14.40 6.90 3.68
CA ALA A 51 -14.57 8.34 3.51
C ALA A 51 -13.20 8.98 3.22
N GLY A 52 -13.08 9.65 2.07
CA GLY A 52 -11.85 10.35 1.66
C GLY A 52 -11.69 11.74 2.31
N PRO A 53 -10.49 12.34 2.21
CA PRO A 53 -9.31 11.83 1.50
C PRO A 53 -8.59 10.72 2.29
N LEU A 54 -7.73 9.94 1.61
CA LEU A 54 -6.83 9.01 2.29
C LEU A 54 -6.07 9.72 3.42
N PRO A 55 -5.81 9.05 4.55
CA PRO A 55 -4.87 9.57 5.53
C PRO A 55 -3.51 9.78 4.84
N ASN A 56 -2.89 10.95 5.02
CA ASN A 56 -1.61 11.37 4.44
C ASN A 56 -0.41 10.42 4.68
N GLN A 57 -0.59 9.32 5.41
CA GLN A 57 0.43 8.29 5.64
C GLN A 57 0.57 7.28 4.49
N VAL A 58 -0.21 7.40 3.41
CA VAL A 58 0.06 6.65 2.19
C VAL A 58 1.28 7.29 1.51
N SER A 59 2.47 6.79 1.85
CA SER A 59 3.74 7.24 1.28
C SER A 59 3.67 7.20 -0.25
N SER A 60 3.55 8.38 -0.84
CA SER A 60 3.51 8.64 -2.28
C SER A 60 4.72 8.06 -3.00
N GLU A 61 5.83 7.88 -2.28
CA GLU A 61 7.10 7.38 -2.80
C GLU A 61 7.13 5.85 -2.98
N ALA A 62 6.22 5.09 -2.38
CA ALA A 62 6.08 3.65 -2.65
C ALA A 62 5.43 3.34 -4.02
N TRP A 63 4.93 4.38 -4.71
CA TRP A 63 4.22 4.31 -6.00
C TRP A 63 5.05 4.77 -7.19
N ILE A 64 6.17 5.47 -6.95
CA ILE A 64 7.07 5.94 -8.00
C ILE A 64 8.08 4.82 -8.27
N GLY A 65 7.72 3.95 -9.21
CA GLY A 65 8.63 3.03 -9.90
C GLY A 65 8.58 3.32 -11.39
#